data_AF-A0A944R9G9-F1
#
_entry.id   AF-A0A944R9G9-F1
#
_cell.length_a   1.000
_cell.length_b   1.000
_cell.length_c   1.000
_cell.angle_alpha   90.00
_cell.angle_beta   90.00
_cell.angle_gamma   90.00
#
_symmetry.space_group_name_H-M   'P 1'
#
loop_
_entity.id
_entity.type
_entity.pdbx_description
1 polymer ?
#
loop_
_entity_poly.entity_id
_entity_poly.type
_entity_poly.pdbx_seq_one_letter_code
_entity_poly.pdbx_strand_id
1 'polypeptide(L)'
;MKILQFIFLVSLVSIVTMMSALASSSAEGAHHPSPMDLIFPAINLTILLSLLFWKLKKPIVSYFTDNAKSVEEQVKHAAAKGKEAQHRFDQFQSKIESIADVKKQVIQEEETEISRFQQRVKLEREQLVERMTSDTDSRIESDRVNLEHAAQQELVDNVIAKAKDIITSDLSRQEKASEKLISKLV
;
A
#
# COMPACT_ATOMS: atom_id res chain seq x y z
N MET A 1 12.79 -14.40 -49.21
CA MET A 1 12.74 -13.98 -50.64
C MET A 1 13.71 -14.73 -51.54
N LYS A 2 15.02 -14.81 -51.23
CA LYS A 2 16.05 -15.43 -52.09
C LYS A 2 15.82 -16.93 -52.42
N ILE A 3 15.31 -17.73 -51.47
CA ILE A 3 14.99 -19.17 -51.70
C ILE A 3 13.81 -19.33 -52.68
N LEU A 4 12.76 -18.52 -52.54
CA LEU A 4 11.58 -18.58 -53.39
C LEU A 4 11.91 -18.10 -54.82
N GLN A 5 12.71 -17.05 -54.94
CA GLN A 5 13.24 -16.56 -56.22
C GLN A 5 14.14 -17.60 -56.90
N PHE A 6 14.97 -18.31 -56.14
CA PHE A 6 15.83 -19.36 -56.68
C PHE A 6 15.04 -20.60 -57.14
N ILE A 7 14.01 -21.01 -56.41
CA ILE A 7 13.10 -22.09 -56.83
C ILE A 7 12.33 -21.69 -58.09
N PHE A 8 11.81 -20.46 -58.14
CA PHE A 8 11.12 -19.94 -59.31
C PHE A 8 12.03 -19.88 -60.54
N LEU A 9 13.28 -19.44 -60.38
CA LEU A 9 14.28 -19.38 -61.45
C LEU A 9 14.67 -20.78 -61.93
N VAL A 10 14.89 -21.73 -61.01
CA VAL A 10 15.21 -23.13 -61.35
C VAL A 10 14.03 -23.82 -62.04
N SER A 11 12.80 -23.57 -61.59
CA SER A 11 11.58 -24.06 -62.24
C SER A 11 11.40 -23.45 -63.63
N LEU A 12 11.65 -22.15 -63.80
CA LEU A 12 11.57 -21.46 -65.08
C LEU A 12 12.60 -22.02 -66.09
N VAL A 13 13.85 -22.21 -65.65
CA VAL A 13 14.90 -22.83 -66.47
C VAL A 13 14.50 -24.25 -66.88
N SER A 14 13.96 -25.04 -65.96
CA SER A 14 13.52 -26.41 -66.25
C SER A 14 12.36 -26.46 -67.26
N ILE A 15 11.41 -25.51 -67.18
CA ILE A 15 10.29 -25.39 -68.13
C ILE A 15 10.80 -24.98 -69.52
N VAL A 16 11.73 -24.02 -69.60
CA VAL A 16 12.33 -23.56 -70.86
C VAL A 16 13.13 -24.67 -71.55
N THR A 17 13.89 -25.46 -70.78
CA THR A 17 14.61 -26.63 -71.32
C THR A 17 13.66 -27.73 -71.81
N MET A 18 12.52 -27.91 -71.15
CA MET A 18 11.50 -28.90 -71.54
C MET A 18 10.70 -28.46 -72.78
N MET A 19 10.40 -27.17 -72.92
CA MET A 19 9.82 -26.60 -74.15
C MET A 19 10.78 -26.69 -75.34
N SER A 20 12.07 -26.48 -75.12
CA SER A 20 13.09 -26.61 -76.17
C SER A 20 13.24 -28.05 -76.65
N ALA A 21 13.20 -29.02 -75.72
CA ALA A 21 13.21 -30.45 -76.05
C ALA A 21 11.96 -30.88 -76.86
N LEU A 22 10.79 -30.34 -76.51
CA LEU A 22 9.54 -30.62 -77.22
C LEU A 22 9.50 -30.00 -78.64
N ALA A 23 10.12 -28.84 -78.83
CA ALA A 23 10.26 -28.21 -80.13
C ALA A 23 11.27 -28.94 -81.04
N SER A 24 12.37 -29.47 -80.49
CA SER A 24 13.33 -30.29 -81.26
C SER A 24 12.79 -31.66 -81.68
N SER A 25 11.84 -32.24 -80.94
CA SER A 25 11.19 -33.50 -81.32
C SER A 25 10.14 -33.35 -82.43
N SER A 26 9.78 -32.12 -82.83
CA SER A 26 8.78 -31.85 -83.87
C SER A 26 9.34 -31.63 -85.28
N ALA A 27 10.66 -31.74 -85.48
CA ALA A 27 11.32 -31.42 -86.75
C ALA A 27 11.66 -32.61 -87.66
N GLU A 28 11.51 -33.87 -87.21
CA GLU A 28 11.72 -35.05 -88.05
C GLU A 28 10.57 -36.06 -87.91
N GLY A 29 10.06 -36.54 -89.05
CA GLY A 29 8.82 -37.30 -89.16
C GLY A 29 8.83 -38.68 -88.52
N ALA A 30 7.63 -39.13 -88.16
CA ALA A 30 7.23 -40.52 -87.92
C ALA A 30 8.19 -41.36 -87.03
N HIS A 31 8.38 -40.95 -85.77
CA HIS A 31 8.92 -41.83 -84.75
C HIS A 31 7.85 -42.14 -83.71
N HIS A 32 7.53 -43.43 -83.54
CA HIS A 32 6.72 -43.92 -82.41
C HIS A 32 7.30 -43.37 -81.10
N PRO A 33 6.47 -42.93 -80.13
CA PRO A 33 6.97 -42.43 -78.85
C PRO A 33 7.77 -43.54 -78.18
N SER A 34 9.09 -43.39 -78.24
CA SER A 34 10.01 -44.36 -77.66
C SER A 34 10.17 -44.02 -76.19
N PRO A 35 10.24 -45.00 -75.27
CA PRO A 35 10.56 -44.74 -73.87
C PRO A 35 11.92 -44.02 -73.68
N MET A 36 12.77 -43.99 -74.72
CA MET A 36 14.01 -43.22 -74.75
C MET A 36 13.79 -41.69 -74.78
N ASP A 37 12.70 -41.20 -75.37
CA ASP A 37 12.40 -39.75 -75.41
C ASP A 37 11.97 -39.21 -74.04
N LEU A 38 11.56 -40.08 -73.12
CA LEU A 38 11.23 -39.74 -71.73
C LEU A 38 12.48 -39.65 -70.83
N ILE A 39 13.64 -40.17 -71.25
CA ILE A 39 14.85 -40.21 -70.42
C ILE A 39 15.42 -38.80 -70.19
N PHE A 40 15.47 -37.95 -71.22
CA PHE A 40 15.95 -36.57 -71.09
C PHE A 40 15.08 -35.72 -70.14
N PRO A 41 13.74 -35.71 -70.27
CA PRO A 41 12.85 -35.09 -69.31
C PRO A 41 12.95 -35.69 -67.89
N ALA A 42 13.12 -37.01 -67.77
CA ALA A 42 13.26 -37.68 -66.48
C ALA A 42 14.55 -37.27 -65.75
N ILE A 43 15.66 -37.10 -66.48
CA ILE A 43 16.93 -36.61 -65.92
C ILE A 43 16.77 -35.16 -65.42
N ASN A 44 16.14 -34.30 -66.22
CA ASN A 44 15.88 -32.90 -65.84
C ASN A 44 14.98 -32.81 -64.59
N LEU A 45 13.91 -33.61 -64.54
CA LEU A 45 13.04 -33.70 -63.36
C LEU A 45 13.79 -34.20 -62.13
N THR A 46 14.68 -35.18 -62.29
CA THR A 46 15.49 -35.74 -61.21
C THR A 46 16.46 -34.71 -60.64
N ILE A 47 17.11 -33.92 -61.51
CA ILE A 47 17.99 -32.82 -61.12
C ILE A 47 17.21 -31.74 -60.37
N LEU A 48 16.02 -31.35 -60.89
CA LEU A 48 15.12 -30.41 -60.24
C LEU A 48 14.72 -30.89 -58.83
N LEU A 49 14.26 -32.15 -58.72
CA LEU A 49 13.84 -32.76 -57.45
C LEU A 49 14.98 -32.82 -56.44
N SER A 50 16.18 -33.20 -56.89
CA SER A 50 17.37 -33.30 -56.03
C SER A 50 17.77 -31.94 -55.47
N LEU A 51 17.77 -30.91 -56.32
CA LEU A 51 18.13 -29.55 -55.93
C LEU A 51 17.06 -28.93 -55.01
N LEU A 52 15.78 -29.17 -55.32
CA LEU A 52 14.65 -28.75 -54.49
C LEU A 52 14.70 -29.41 -53.12
N PHE A 53 14.89 -30.73 -53.05
CA PHE A 53 14.99 -31.47 -51.80
C PHE A 53 16.14 -30.97 -50.94
N TRP A 54 17.30 -30.69 -51.54
CA TRP A 54 18.45 -30.17 -50.80
C TRP A 54 18.19 -28.79 -50.19
N LYS A 55 17.49 -27.90 -50.91
CA LYS A 55 17.17 -26.55 -50.43
C LYS A 55 15.97 -26.50 -49.48
N LEU A 56 14.95 -27.34 -49.66
CA LEU A 56 13.73 -27.35 -48.84
C LEU A 56 13.88 -28.11 -47.52
N LYS A 57 14.77 -29.11 -47.46
CA LYS A 57 14.97 -29.91 -46.23
C LYS A 57 15.24 -29.03 -45.00
N LYS A 58 16.10 -28.02 -45.12
CA LYS A 58 16.46 -27.13 -44.01
C LYS A 58 15.30 -26.26 -43.50
N PRO A 59 14.62 -25.45 -44.34
CA PRO A 59 13.54 -24.58 -43.88
C PRO A 59 12.32 -25.37 -43.38
N ILE A 60 12.01 -26.54 -43.99
CA ILE A 60 10.90 -27.39 -43.54
C ILE A 60 11.17 -27.91 -42.11
N VAL A 61 12.35 -28.47 -41.87
CA VAL A 61 12.71 -28.99 -40.54
C VAL A 61 12.78 -27.86 -39.51
N SER A 62 13.33 -26.70 -39.88
CA SER A 62 13.35 -25.52 -39.00
C SER A 62 11.93 -25.10 -38.63
N TYR A 63 11.04 -24.98 -39.61
CA TYR A 63 9.66 -24.56 -39.38
C TYR A 63 8.93 -25.48 -38.40
N PHE A 64 9.02 -26.81 -38.56
CA PHE A 64 8.40 -27.74 -37.63
C PHE A 64 9.07 -27.72 -36.24
N THR A 65 10.38 -27.55 -36.18
CA THR A 65 11.13 -27.46 -34.92
C THR A 65 10.78 -26.17 -34.16
N ASP A 66 10.69 -25.04 -34.86
CA ASP A 66 10.40 -23.73 -34.28
C ASP A 66 8.95 -23.66 -33.80
N ASN A 67 8.01 -24.26 -34.54
CA ASN A 67 6.63 -24.41 -34.08
C ASN A 67 6.54 -25.32 -32.85
N ALA A 68 7.23 -26.46 -32.85
CA ALA A 68 7.25 -27.35 -31.69
C ALA A 68 7.80 -26.64 -30.44
N LYS A 69 8.89 -25.88 -30.58
CA LYS A 69 9.46 -25.06 -29.51
C LYS A 69 8.50 -23.96 -29.04
N SER A 70 7.83 -23.26 -29.97
CA SER A 70 6.87 -22.22 -29.61
C SER A 70 5.68 -22.79 -28.85
N VAL A 71 5.14 -23.94 -29.28
CA VAL A 71 4.05 -24.62 -28.56
C VAL A 71 4.51 -25.09 -27.18
N GLU A 72 5.70 -25.69 -27.08
CA GLU A 72 6.26 -26.09 -25.79
C GLU A 72 6.43 -24.89 -24.84
N GLU A 73 6.94 -23.78 -25.35
CA GLU A 73 7.11 -22.54 -24.57
C GLU A 73 5.76 -21.96 -24.14
N GLN A 74 4.77 -21.91 -25.04
CA GLN A 74 3.41 -21.45 -24.71
C GLN A 74 2.76 -22.33 -23.64
N VAL A 75 2.91 -23.65 -23.73
CA VAL A 75 2.40 -24.60 -22.73
C VAL A 75 3.10 -24.40 -21.39
N LYS A 76 4.43 -24.22 -21.37
CA LYS A 76 5.18 -23.93 -20.13
C LYS A 76 4.76 -22.61 -19.50
N HIS A 77 4.59 -21.55 -20.28
CA HIS A 77 4.10 -20.26 -19.79
C HIS A 77 2.67 -20.36 -19.24
N ALA A 78 1.79 -21.08 -19.92
CA ALA A 78 0.41 -21.30 -19.45
C ALA A 78 0.39 -22.09 -18.14
N ALA A 79 1.20 -23.15 -18.03
CA ALA A 79 1.34 -23.93 -16.80
C ALA A 79 1.93 -23.10 -15.65
N ALA A 80 2.94 -22.27 -15.92
CA ALA A 80 3.53 -21.38 -14.92
C ALA A 80 2.51 -20.35 -14.42
N LYS A 81 1.76 -19.71 -15.34
CA LYS A 81 0.68 -18.78 -14.99
C LYS A 81 -0.44 -19.46 -14.21
N GLY A 82 -0.80 -20.69 -14.58
CA GLY A 82 -1.78 -21.49 -13.84
C GLY A 82 -1.33 -21.77 -12.42
N LYS A 83 -0.06 -22.19 -12.23
CA LYS A 83 0.52 -22.41 -10.90
C LYS A 83 0.59 -21.13 -10.07
N GLU A 84 0.94 -20.00 -10.68
CA GLU A 84 0.94 -18.70 -10.01
C GLU A 84 -0.48 -18.27 -9.61
N ALA A 85 -1.46 -18.45 -10.49
CA ALA A 85 -2.86 -18.16 -10.19
C ALA A 85 -3.39 -19.03 -9.05
N GLN A 86 -3.06 -20.33 -9.04
CA GLN A 86 -3.42 -21.24 -7.96
C GLN A 86 -2.76 -20.81 -6.64
N HIS A 87 -1.47 -20.50 -6.65
CA HIS A 87 -0.78 -20.04 -5.46
C HIS A 87 -1.38 -18.74 -4.91
N ARG A 88 -1.70 -17.77 -5.78
CA ARG A 88 -2.39 -16.54 -5.37
C ARG A 88 -3.78 -16.84 -4.81
N PHE A 89 -4.52 -17.77 -5.41
CA PHE A 89 -5.82 -18.21 -4.93
C PHE A 89 -5.73 -18.81 -3.52
N ASP A 90 -4.80 -19.74 -3.30
CA ASP A 90 -4.58 -20.38 -1.99
C ASP A 90 -4.17 -19.34 -0.93
N GLN A 91 -3.33 -18.36 -1.30
CA GLN A 91 -2.98 -17.24 -0.42
C GLN A 91 -4.19 -16.38 -0.05
N PHE A 92 -5.06 -16.06 -1.00
CA PHE A 92 -6.27 -15.28 -0.72
C PHE A 92 -7.28 -16.08 0.10
N GLN A 93 -7.44 -17.37 -0.17
CA GLN A 93 -8.30 -18.27 0.58
C GLN A 93 -7.86 -18.36 2.05
N SER A 94 -6.56 -18.58 2.29
CA SER A 94 -5.99 -18.60 3.64
C SER A 94 -6.17 -17.26 4.36
N LYS A 95 -6.03 -16.14 3.65
CA LYS A 95 -6.33 -14.81 4.23
C LYS A 95 -7.80 -14.70 4.62
N ILE A 96 -8.73 -15.11 3.75
CA ILE A 96 -10.17 -15.06 4.03
C ILE A 96 -10.53 -15.91 5.25
N GLU A 97 -9.97 -17.11 5.36
CA GLU A 97 -10.18 -17.98 6.52
C GLU A 97 -9.68 -17.32 7.80
N SER A 98 -8.51 -16.67 7.75
CA SER A 98 -7.95 -15.95 8.91
C SER A 98 -8.73 -14.69 9.32
N ILE A 99 -9.57 -14.11 8.44
CA ILE A 99 -10.34 -12.89 8.77
C ILE A 99 -11.31 -13.13 9.92
N ALA A 100 -11.91 -14.33 10.01
CA ALA A 100 -12.83 -14.64 11.09
C ALA A 100 -12.12 -14.65 12.45
N ASP A 101 -10.92 -15.22 12.51
CA ASP A 101 -10.09 -15.26 13.72
C ASP A 101 -9.57 -13.87 14.09
N VAL A 102 -9.07 -13.11 13.10
CA VAL A 102 -8.64 -11.72 13.32
C VAL A 102 -9.79 -10.87 13.84
N LYS A 103 -10.99 -10.98 13.26
CA LYS A 103 -12.17 -10.27 13.74
C LYS A 103 -12.48 -10.61 15.20
N LYS A 104 -12.44 -11.90 15.55
CA LYS A 104 -12.68 -12.35 16.92
C LYS A 104 -11.64 -11.78 17.88
N GLN A 105 -10.37 -11.80 17.50
CA GLN A 105 -9.28 -11.24 18.29
C GLN A 105 -9.46 -9.74 18.51
N VAL A 106 -9.78 -8.97 17.45
CA VAL A 106 -10.02 -7.52 17.56
C VAL A 106 -11.17 -7.22 18.52
N ILE A 107 -12.29 -7.95 18.42
CA ILE A 107 -13.43 -7.76 19.34
C ILE A 107 -13.02 -8.04 20.79
N GLN A 108 -12.27 -9.12 21.04
CA GLN A 108 -11.81 -9.45 22.39
C GLN A 108 -10.82 -8.43 22.97
N GLU A 109 -9.93 -7.92 22.12
CA GLU A 109 -8.98 -6.86 22.49
C GLU A 109 -9.72 -5.56 22.81
N GLU A 110 -10.69 -5.16 21.98
CA GLU A 110 -11.51 -3.97 22.21
C GLU A 110 -12.35 -4.08 23.49
N GLU A 111 -13.00 -5.22 23.76
CA GLU A 111 -13.75 -5.44 25.01
C GLU A 111 -12.84 -5.30 26.24
N THR A 112 -11.63 -5.84 26.16
CA THR A 112 -10.63 -5.75 27.23
C THR A 112 -10.16 -4.30 27.41
N GLU A 113 -9.91 -3.58 26.32
CA GLU A 113 -9.48 -2.18 26.35
C GLU A 113 -10.57 -1.26 26.90
N ILE A 114 -11.82 -1.46 26.48
CA ILE A 114 -12.98 -0.72 27.00
C ILE A 114 -13.11 -0.95 28.50
N SER A 115 -13.00 -2.18 28.97
CA SER A 115 -13.07 -2.50 30.40
C SER A 115 -11.96 -1.80 31.20
N ARG A 116 -10.71 -1.86 30.70
CA ARG A 116 -9.56 -1.16 31.32
C ARG A 116 -9.73 0.35 31.30
N PHE A 117 -10.25 0.90 30.21
CA PHE A 117 -10.51 2.33 30.08
C PHE A 117 -11.60 2.77 31.07
N GLN A 118 -12.71 2.04 31.16
CA GLN A 118 -13.78 2.32 32.13
C GLN A 118 -13.27 2.29 33.57
N GLN A 119 -12.48 1.27 33.93
CA GLN A 119 -11.90 1.17 35.26
C GLN A 119 -10.94 2.34 35.56
N ARG A 120 -10.09 2.70 34.59
CA ARG A 120 -9.16 3.82 34.72
C ARG A 120 -9.89 5.15 34.89
N VAL A 121 -10.88 5.44 34.04
CA VAL A 121 -11.69 6.66 34.12
C VAL A 121 -12.43 6.72 35.45
N LYS A 122 -12.94 5.60 35.95
CA LYS A 122 -13.59 5.55 37.26
C LYS A 122 -12.60 5.92 38.38
N LEU A 123 -11.42 5.30 38.40
CA LEU A 123 -10.39 5.57 39.40
C LEU A 123 -9.86 7.01 39.32
N GLU A 124 -9.63 7.53 38.11
CA GLU A 124 -9.21 8.93 37.90
C GLU A 124 -10.28 9.91 38.39
N ARG A 125 -11.56 9.62 38.15
CA ARG A 125 -12.67 10.44 38.67
C ARG A 125 -12.75 10.40 40.18
N GLU A 126 -12.63 9.23 40.80
CA GLU A 126 -12.63 9.09 42.26
C GLU A 126 -11.47 9.88 42.88
N GLN A 127 -10.26 9.75 42.34
CA GLN A 127 -9.09 10.51 42.78
C GLN A 127 -9.24 12.02 42.54
N LEU A 128 -9.86 12.43 41.43
CA LEU A 128 -10.10 13.84 41.15
C LEU A 128 -11.09 14.44 42.16
N VAL A 129 -12.18 13.72 42.46
CA VAL A 129 -13.16 14.14 43.46
C VAL A 129 -12.50 14.26 44.83
N GLU A 130 -11.73 13.26 45.25
CA GLU A 130 -11.00 13.29 46.53
C GLU A 130 -10.05 14.49 46.62
N ARG A 131 -9.27 14.75 45.56
CA ARG A 131 -8.36 15.91 45.50
C ARG A 131 -9.12 17.23 45.53
N MET A 132 -10.24 17.34 44.80
CA MET A 132 -11.08 18.54 44.79
C MET A 132 -11.68 18.81 46.17
N THR A 133 -12.17 17.78 46.86
CA THR A 133 -12.69 17.91 48.22
C THR A 133 -11.58 18.37 49.17
N SER A 134 -10.42 17.72 49.15
CA SER A 134 -9.28 18.11 50.00
C SER A 134 -8.78 19.53 49.74
N ASP A 135 -8.70 19.96 48.48
CA ASP A 135 -8.33 21.33 48.10
C ASP A 135 -9.39 22.34 48.57
N THR A 136 -10.67 22.01 48.40
CA THR A 136 -11.78 22.86 48.83
C THR A 136 -11.80 23.02 50.35
N ASP A 137 -11.62 21.94 51.10
CA ASP A 137 -11.57 21.99 52.58
C ASP A 137 -10.39 22.85 53.06
N SER A 138 -9.22 22.68 52.43
CA SER A 138 -8.03 23.48 52.74
C SER A 138 -8.23 24.97 52.43
N ARG A 139 -8.89 25.28 51.31
CA ARG A 139 -9.25 26.65 50.93
C ARG A 139 -10.26 27.25 51.89
N ILE A 140 -11.30 26.51 52.28
CA ILE A 140 -12.31 26.97 53.24
C ILE A 140 -11.65 27.32 54.57
N GLU A 141 -10.74 26.48 55.08
CA GLU A 141 -10.05 26.78 56.33
C GLU A 141 -9.14 28.02 56.20
N SER A 142 -8.40 28.13 55.09
CA SER A 142 -7.60 29.33 54.82
C SER A 142 -8.46 30.59 54.75
N ASP A 143 -9.61 30.54 54.07
CA ASP A 143 -10.55 31.66 53.96
C ASP A 143 -11.16 32.00 55.32
N ARG A 144 -11.49 31.00 56.15
CA ARG A 144 -11.99 31.19 57.52
C ARG A 144 -10.98 31.97 58.36
N VAL A 145 -9.72 31.54 58.36
CA VAL A 145 -8.63 32.20 59.10
C VAL A 145 -8.41 33.62 58.59
N ASN A 146 -8.40 33.82 57.26
CA ASN A 146 -8.26 35.15 56.66
C ASN A 146 -9.41 36.09 57.03
N LEU A 147 -10.66 35.60 57.01
CA LEU A 147 -11.85 36.37 57.39
C LEU A 147 -11.84 36.71 58.88
N GLU A 148 -11.42 35.79 59.76
CA GLU A 148 -11.26 36.06 61.19
C GLU A 148 -10.24 37.17 61.45
N HIS A 149 -9.08 37.12 60.78
CA HIS A 149 -8.07 38.17 60.89
C HIS A 149 -8.57 39.53 60.36
N ALA A 150 -9.24 39.53 59.21
CA ALA A 150 -9.82 40.75 58.63
C ALA A 150 -10.89 41.36 59.57
N ALA A 151 -11.77 40.54 60.14
CA ALA A 151 -12.79 40.98 61.09
C ALA A 151 -12.17 41.54 62.37
N GLN A 152 -11.12 40.91 62.91
CA GLN A 152 -10.39 41.44 64.08
C GLN A 152 -9.73 42.79 63.79
N GLN A 153 -9.10 42.94 62.61
CA GLN A 153 -8.50 44.21 62.19
C GLN A 153 -9.57 45.30 62.07
N GLU A 154 -10.68 45.01 61.39
CA GLU A 154 -11.79 45.95 61.25
C GLU A 154 -12.39 46.36 62.60
N LEU A 155 -12.52 45.43 63.55
CA LEU A 155 -12.98 45.73 64.90
C LEU A 155 -12.00 46.65 65.65
N VAL A 156 -10.70 46.37 65.58
CA VAL A 156 -9.66 47.20 66.20
C VAL A 156 -9.69 48.60 65.61
N ASP A 157 -9.75 48.73 64.28
CA ASP A 157 -9.81 50.02 63.60
C ASP A 157 -11.07 50.82 63.98
N ASN A 158 -12.23 50.16 64.05
CA ASN A 158 -13.48 50.78 64.51
C ASN A 158 -13.41 51.23 65.98
N VAL A 159 -12.80 50.43 66.87
CA VAL A 159 -12.62 50.78 68.28
C VAL A 159 -11.66 51.97 68.40
N ILE A 160 -10.55 51.98 67.66
CA ILE A 160 -9.60 53.12 67.64
C ILE A 160 -10.31 54.37 67.10
N ALA A 161 -11.08 54.26 66.02
CA ALA A 161 -11.82 55.37 65.44
C ALA A 161 -12.86 55.93 66.43
N LYS A 162 -13.66 55.08 67.08
CA LYS A 162 -14.62 55.50 68.12
C LYS A 162 -13.92 56.10 69.34
N ALA A 163 -12.82 55.50 69.80
CA ALA A 163 -12.06 56.02 70.93
C ALA A 163 -11.47 57.40 70.60
N LYS A 164 -10.93 57.58 69.40
CA LYS A 164 -10.44 58.87 68.89
C LYS A 164 -11.58 59.89 68.89
N ASP A 165 -12.73 59.55 68.31
CA ASP A 165 -13.91 60.41 68.22
C ASP A 165 -14.38 60.88 69.61
N ILE A 166 -14.53 59.94 70.56
CA ILE A 166 -14.89 60.24 71.95
C ILE A 166 -13.88 61.19 72.60
N ILE A 167 -12.57 60.94 72.44
CA ILE A 167 -11.50 61.79 73.02
C ILE A 167 -11.53 63.20 72.42
N THR A 168 -11.78 63.36 71.11
CA THR A 168 -11.88 64.67 70.45
C THR A 168 -13.18 65.43 70.71
N SER A 169 -14.27 64.73 71.08
CA SER A 169 -15.59 65.35 71.33
C SER A 169 -15.77 65.96 72.73
N ASP A 170 -14.90 65.64 73.70
CA ASP A 170 -15.00 66.07 75.10
C ASP A 170 -13.74 66.85 75.54
N LEU A 171 -13.86 68.19 75.60
CA LEU A 171 -12.80 69.14 75.97
C LEU A 171 -12.11 68.81 77.30
N SER A 172 -12.83 68.22 78.27
CA SER A 172 -12.29 67.87 79.61
C SER A 172 -11.38 66.63 79.60
N ARG A 173 -11.58 65.74 78.62
CA ARG A 173 -10.79 64.51 78.44
C ARG A 173 -9.56 64.75 77.58
N GLN A 174 -9.64 65.72 76.67
CA GLN A 174 -8.53 66.15 75.82
C GLN A 174 -7.40 66.75 76.66
N GLU A 175 -7.69 67.66 77.61
CA GLU A 175 -6.69 68.25 78.53
C GLU A 175 -6.03 67.19 79.44
N LYS A 176 -6.82 66.27 80.02
CA LYS A 176 -6.28 65.20 80.89
C LYS A 176 -5.41 64.21 80.12
N ALA A 177 -5.69 63.97 78.84
CA ALA A 177 -4.89 63.08 78.00
C ALA A 177 -3.53 63.70 77.65
N SER A 178 -3.49 65.00 77.29
CA SER A 178 -2.24 65.71 77.05
C SER A 178 -1.39 65.85 78.31
N GLU A 179 -2.00 66.13 79.47
CA GLU A 179 -1.28 66.22 80.74
C GLU A 179 -0.62 64.88 81.17
N LYS A 180 -1.30 63.74 80.97
CA LYS A 180 -0.76 62.40 81.24
C LYS A 180 0.32 61.94 80.25
N LEU A 181 0.28 62.39 79.01
CA LEU A 181 1.29 62.06 78.01
C LEU A 181 2.58 62.84 78.26
N ILE A 182 2.46 64.11 78.65
CA ILE A 182 3.60 64.95 79.02
C ILE A 182 4.29 64.40 80.29
N SER A 183 3.55 63.90 81.28
CA SER A 183 4.13 63.33 82.52
C SER A 183 4.77 61.95 82.38
N LYS A 184 4.56 61.24 81.26
CA LYS A 184 5.26 59.98 80.93
C LYS A 184 6.51 60.18 80.05
N LEU A 185 6.69 61.38 79.50
CA LEU A 185 7.79 61.78 78.63
C LEU A 185 8.88 62.60 79.34
N VAL A 186 8.60 63.03 80.58
CA VAL A 186 9.56 63.59 81.56
C VAL A 186 9.92 62.50 82.56
#